data_AF-R7YK18-F1
#
_entry.id   AF-R7YK18-F1
#
_cell.length_a   1.000
_cell.length_b   1.000
_cell.length_c   1.000
_cell.angle_alpha   90.00
_cell.angle_beta   90.00
_cell.angle_gamma   90.00
#
_symmetry.space_group_name_H-M   'P 1'
#
loop_
_entity.id
_entity.type
_entity.pdbx_description
1 polymer ?
#
loop_
_entity_poly.entity_id
_entity_poly.type
_entity_poly.pdbx_seq_one_letter_code
_entity_poly.pdbx_strand_id
1 'polypeptide(L)'
;MFIAIITHHCCGVASLRSPSTALFWQSDGPQPHYLNIHFFKLVEIVGLRLFLDFEQDESYTPTRIAFLAGSGGNDLVQWAEMRFEEPRGWIDVDFEGVGAAIDVSDSDDEDADDIMVDEEERQQRREGRRMPVLRAFLLQVKIMENHQNGKDTHLRALQIYARDKSMIEGKNTIKKATNGLSKMQVDEAKSSGIKKKKKRVGLPDWGAVPELR
;
A
#
# COMPACT_ATOMS: atom_id res chain seq x y z
N MET A 1 -7.55 -4.43 4.18
CA MET A 1 -8.26 -4.88 2.96
C MET A 1 -9.37 -3.87 2.70
N PHE A 2 -9.32 -3.13 1.58
CA PHE A 2 -10.32 -2.12 1.29
C PHE A 2 -11.56 -2.77 0.66
N ILE A 3 -12.75 -2.36 1.10
CA ILE A 3 -14.00 -2.73 0.44
C ILE A 3 -14.11 -1.88 -0.82
N ALA A 4 -13.75 -2.45 -1.97
CA ALA A 4 -13.91 -1.81 -3.27
C ALA A 4 -15.03 -2.50 -4.05
N ILE A 5 -15.98 -1.75 -4.61
CA ILE A 5 -17.06 -2.35 -5.40
C ILE A 5 -16.50 -2.67 -6.78
N ILE A 6 -16.41 -3.97 -7.09
CA ILE A 6 -16.00 -4.42 -8.41
C ILE A 6 -17.27 -4.54 -9.26
N THR A 7 -17.40 -3.69 -10.27
CA THR A 7 -18.59 -3.64 -11.14
C THR A 7 -18.25 -4.26 -12.49
N HIS A 8 -18.59 -5.55 -12.66
CA HIS A 8 -18.75 -6.16 -13.97
C HIS A 8 -19.63 -7.41 -13.85
N HIS A 9 -20.41 -7.72 -14.89
CA HIS A 9 -21.40 -8.80 -14.93
C HIS A 9 -20.82 -10.22 -15.02
N CYS A 10 -19.59 -10.42 -14.53
CA CYS A 10 -18.84 -11.65 -14.72
C CYS A 10 -18.84 -12.53 -13.45
N CYS A 11 -18.71 -13.84 -13.64
CA CYS A 11 -18.64 -14.79 -12.52
C CYS A 11 -17.32 -14.64 -11.74
N GLY A 12 -17.36 -14.91 -10.43
CA GLY A 12 -16.13 -15.06 -9.64
C GLY A 12 -15.53 -13.76 -9.09
N VAL A 13 -16.27 -12.66 -8.97
CA VAL A 13 -15.78 -11.45 -8.27
C VAL A 13 -15.35 -11.76 -6.82
N ALA A 14 -16.03 -12.70 -6.16
CA ALA A 14 -15.64 -13.20 -4.85
C ALA A 14 -14.28 -13.95 -4.88
N SER A 15 -13.97 -14.62 -5.99
CA SER A 15 -12.70 -15.33 -6.20
C SER A 15 -11.50 -14.40 -6.13
N LEU A 16 -11.59 -13.18 -6.69
CA LEU A 16 -10.50 -12.19 -6.68
C LEU A 16 -10.06 -11.78 -5.27
N ARG A 17 -10.94 -11.94 -4.28
CA ARG A 17 -10.68 -11.62 -2.88
C ARG A 17 -10.29 -12.85 -2.05
N SER A 18 -10.42 -14.05 -2.62
CA SER A 18 -10.09 -15.29 -1.94
C SER A 18 -8.57 -15.40 -1.76
N PRO A 19 -8.10 -15.95 -0.64
CA PRO A 19 -6.69 -16.34 -0.49
C PRO A 19 -6.32 -17.56 -1.35
N SER A 20 -7.31 -18.30 -1.86
CA SER A 20 -7.07 -19.47 -2.70
C SER A 20 -6.81 -19.08 -4.15
N THR A 21 -5.65 -19.49 -4.68
CA THR A 21 -5.25 -19.30 -6.08
C THR A 21 -5.94 -20.26 -7.05
N ALA A 22 -6.71 -21.23 -6.54
CA ALA A 22 -7.50 -22.15 -7.35
C ALA A 22 -8.80 -21.51 -7.88
N LEU A 23 -9.25 -20.42 -7.27
CA LEU A 23 -10.42 -19.68 -7.73
C LEU A 23 -9.98 -18.55 -8.67
N PHE A 24 -10.80 -18.27 -9.67
CA PHE A 24 -10.54 -17.20 -10.63
C PHE A 24 -11.80 -16.39 -10.93
N TRP A 25 -11.59 -15.16 -11.34
CA TRP A 25 -12.54 -14.37 -12.10
C TRP A 25 -12.35 -14.67 -13.56
N GLN A 26 -13.46 -14.83 -14.27
CA GLN A 26 -13.46 -15.06 -15.70
C GLN A 26 -14.19 -13.90 -16.37
N SER A 27 -13.56 -13.25 -17.35
CA SER A 27 -14.26 -12.26 -18.17
C SER A 27 -15.32 -12.91 -19.04
N ASP A 28 -16.36 -12.15 -19.39
CA ASP A 28 -17.37 -12.58 -20.35
C ASP A 28 -17.77 -11.38 -21.20
N GLY A 29 -17.51 -11.46 -22.50
CA GLY A 29 -17.85 -10.39 -23.44
C GLY A 29 -16.83 -10.21 -24.58
N PRO A 30 -17.02 -9.17 -25.41
CA PRO A 30 -16.05 -8.79 -26.44
C PRO A 30 -14.81 -8.12 -25.82
N GLN A 31 -13.64 -8.36 -26.41
CA GLN A 31 -12.41 -7.65 -26.04
C GLN A 31 -12.45 -6.18 -26.49
N PRO A 32 -11.79 -5.27 -25.75
CA PRO A 32 -11.03 -5.49 -24.51
C PRO A 32 -11.94 -5.71 -23.28
N HIS A 33 -11.46 -6.50 -22.31
CA HIS A 33 -12.19 -6.75 -21.06
C HIS A 33 -11.85 -5.69 -20.02
N TYR A 34 -12.86 -5.25 -19.27
CA TYR A 34 -12.71 -4.20 -18.26
C TYR A 34 -13.03 -4.73 -16.87
N LEU A 35 -12.15 -4.45 -15.91
CA LEU A 35 -12.39 -4.65 -14.50
C LEU A 35 -12.42 -3.28 -13.82
N ASN A 36 -13.63 -2.81 -13.53
CA ASN A 36 -13.86 -1.52 -12.89
C ASN A 36 -13.95 -1.67 -11.38
N ILE A 37 -13.16 -0.88 -10.66
CA ILE A 37 -13.00 -0.95 -9.21
C ILE A 37 -13.33 0.42 -8.64
N HIS A 38 -14.50 0.52 -8.03
CA HIS A 38 -15.04 1.75 -7.48
C HIS A 38 -14.74 1.84 -5.99
N PHE A 39 -14.18 2.99 -5.60
CA PHE A 39 -14.00 3.37 -4.21
C PHE A 39 -15.07 4.40 -3.82
N PHE A 40 -15.67 4.22 -2.64
CA PHE A 40 -16.67 5.14 -2.10
C PHE A 40 -16.06 6.46 -1.58
N LYS A 41 -14.73 6.54 -1.49
CA LYS A 41 -13.94 7.71 -1.09
C LYS A 41 -12.72 7.83 -1.99
N LEU A 42 -12.08 8.99 -2.01
CA LEU A 42 -10.81 9.15 -2.69
C LEU A 42 -9.75 8.28 -1.98
N VAL A 43 -9.15 7.33 -2.69
CA VAL A 43 -8.16 6.39 -2.14
C VAL A 43 -6.77 6.75 -2.62
N GLU A 44 -5.79 6.71 -1.72
CA GLU A 44 -4.35 6.86 -2.01
C GLU A 44 -3.72 5.49 -2.21
N ILE A 45 -3.75 4.99 -3.44
CA ILE A 45 -3.19 3.72 -3.85
C ILE A 45 -1.67 3.85 -3.94
N VAL A 46 -0.97 2.95 -3.27
CA VAL A 46 0.51 2.91 -3.20
C VAL A 46 1.10 1.65 -3.83
N GLY A 47 0.25 0.70 -4.22
CA GLY A 47 0.68 -0.52 -4.88
C GLY A 47 -0.51 -1.30 -5.40
N LEU A 48 -0.27 -2.06 -6.45
CA LEU A 48 -1.23 -2.93 -7.11
C LEU A 48 -0.50 -4.19 -7.53
N ARG A 49 -1.07 -5.36 -7.25
CA ARG A 49 -0.51 -6.63 -7.72
C ARG A 49 -1.59 -7.59 -8.19
N LEU A 50 -1.27 -8.36 -9.22
CA LEU A 50 -2.15 -9.36 -9.82
C LEU A 50 -1.52 -10.74 -9.69
N PHE A 51 -2.34 -11.78 -9.62
CA PHE A 51 -1.86 -13.17 -9.74
C PHE A 51 -2.29 -13.74 -11.07
N LEU A 52 -1.31 -14.13 -11.89
CA LEU A 52 -1.48 -14.75 -13.20
C LEU A 52 -0.72 -16.08 -13.23
N ASP A 53 -1.25 -17.09 -13.91
CA ASP A 53 -0.59 -18.39 -14.04
C ASP A 53 -0.82 -18.98 -15.43
N PHE A 54 0.15 -18.78 -16.31
CA PHE A 54 0.12 -19.31 -17.67
C PHE A 54 -0.08 -20.82 -17.76
N GLU A 55 0.50 -21.56 -16.82
CA GLU A 55 0.49 -23.03 -16.86
C GLU A 55 -0.90 -23.60 -16.56
N GLN A 56 -1.67 -22.90 -15.73
CA GLN A 56 -3.04 -23.30 -15.39
C GLN A 56 -4.11 -22.67 -16.29
N ASP A 57 -3.85 -21.47 -16.83
CA ASP A 57 -4.85 -20.68 -17.58
C ASP A 57 -4.65 -20.74 -19.10
N GLU A 58 -3.49 -21.13 -19.60
CA GLU A 58 -3.18 -21.27 -21.03
C GLU A 58 -3.64 -20.02 -21.83
N SER A 59 -4.61 -20.19 -22.75
CA SER A 59 -5.19 -19.12 -23.58
C SER A 59 -5.99 -18.05 -22.81
N TYR A 60 -6.41 -18.32 -21.57
CA TYR A 60 -7.08 -17.34 -20.71
C TYR A 60 -6.11 -16.37 -20.03
N THR A 61 -4.81 -16.55 -20.24
CA THR A 61 -3.77 -15.69 -19.66
C THR A 61 -3.61 -14.39 -20.45
N PRO A 62 -3.75 -13.21 -19.83
CA PRO A 62 -3.59 -11.95 -20.53
C PRO A 62 -2.13 -11.70 -20.95
N THR A 63 -1.91 -11.30 -22.19
CA THR A 63 -0.61 -10.87 -22.73
C THR A 63 -0.40 -9.38 -22.59
N ARG A 64 -1.49 -8.59 -22.53
CA ARG A 64 -1.41 -7.14 -22.54
C ARG A 64 -2.48 -6.52 -21.64
N ILE A 65 -2.04 -5.79 -20.62
CA ILE A 65 -2.92 -5.12 -19.66
C ILE A 65 -2.54 -3.64 -19.56
N ALA A 66 -3.54 -2.77 -19.68
CA ALA A 66 -3.42 -1.35 -19.38
C ALA A 66 -4.13 -1.02 -18.06
N PHE A 67 -3.54 -0.12 -17.28
CA PHE A 67 -4.09 0.36 -16.02
C PHE A 67 -4.48 1.82 -16.16
N LEU A 68 -5.74 2.11 -15.88
CA LEU A 68 -6.32 3.44 -15.95
C LEU A 68 -6.89 3.84 -14.60
N ALA A 69 -6.85 5.14 -14.31
CA ALA A 69 -7.42 5.68 -13.09
C ALA A 69 -8.02 7.06 -13.33
N GLY A 70 -9.04 7.40 -12.54
CA GLY A 70 -9.76 8.67 -12.66
C GLY A 70 -10.72 8.92 -11.50
N SER A 71 -11.50 9.99 -11.63
CA SER A 71 -12.56 10.35 -10.68
C SER A 71 -13.88 9.65 -11.03
N GLY A 72 -14.07 9.25 -12.29
CA GLY A 72 -15.23 8.56 -12.83
C GLY A 72 -14.93 7.91 -14.18
N GLY A 73 -15.97 7.46 -14.89
CA GLY A 73 -15.80 6.73 -16.16
C GLY A 73 -15.31 7.57 -17.34
N ASN A 74 -15.44 8.90 -17.27
CA ASN A 74 -15.18 9.80 -18.39
C ASN A 74 -13.79 10.46 -18.36
N ASP A 75 -13.09 10.41 -17.22
CA ASP A 75 -11.79 11.05 -16.99
C ASP A 75 -10.69 10.01 -16.68
N LEU A 76 -10.86 8.78 -17.17
CA LEU A 76 -9.88 7.72 -17.01
C LEU A 76 -8.60 8.05 -17.79
N VAL A 77 -7.47 8.10 -17.07
CA VAL A 77 -6.14 8.29 -17.63
C VAL A 77 -5.34 7.01 -17.45
N GLN A 78 -4.74 6.53 -18.54
CA GLN A 78 -3.81 5.41 -18.52
C GLN A 78 -2.49 5.86 -17.88
N TRP A 79 -2.08 5.19 -16.81
CA TRP A 79 -0.82 5.47 -16.10
C TRP A 79 0.22 4.36 -16.29
N ALA A 80 -0.20 3.13 -16.60
CA ALA A 80 0.72 2.02 -16.88
C ALA A 80 0.17 1.09 -17.96
N GLU A 81 1.09 0.45 -18.68
CA GLU A 81 0.81 -0.65 -19.60
C GLU A 81 1.87 -1.73 -19.38
N MET A 82 1.43 -2.98 -19.25
CA MET A 82 2.30 -4.13 -19.05
C MET A 82 2.05 -5.16 -20.14
N ARG A 83 3.14 -5.84 -20.53
CA ARG A 83 3.14 -6.93 -21.51
C ARG A 83 3.72 -8.19 -20.87
N PHE A 84 3.10 -9.32 -21.14
CA PHE A 84 3.41 -10.61 -20.54
C PHE A 84 3.55 -11.67 -21.63
N GLU A 85 4.52 -12.57 -21.45
CA GLU A 85 4.73 -13.73 -22.31
C GLU A 85 4.35 -15.02 -21.57
N GLU A 86 4.97 -15.38 -20.46
CA GLU A 86 4.50 -16.53 -19.67
C GLU A 86 4.44 -16.17 -18.18
N PRO A 87 3.48 -15.30 -17.78
CA PRO A 87 3.42 -14.79 -16.42
C PRO A 87 3.09 -15.90 -15.43
N ARG A 88 3.82 -15.95 -14.32
CA ARG A 88 3.60 -16.90 -13.23
C ARG A 88 3.74 -16.24 -11.86
N GLY A 89 2.70 -16.39 -11.06
CA GLY A 89 2.67 -15.93 -9.68
C GLY A 89 2.20 -14.48 -9.53
N TRP A 90 2.66 -13.85 -8.45
CA TRP A 90 2.34 -12.46 -8.14
C TRP A 90 3.19 -11.51 -8.97
N ILE A 91 2.52 -10.57 -9.61
CA ILE A 91 3.13 -9.54 -10.45
C ILE A 91 2.73 -8.18 -9.88
N ASP A 92 3.72 -7.40 -9.50
CA ASP A 92 3.55 -6.02 -9.07
C ASP A 92 3.45 -5.10 -10.28
N VAL A 93 2.49 -4.18 -10.26
CA VAL A 93 2.28 -3.19 -11.31
C VAL A 93 3.23 -2.03 -11.09
N ASP A 94 3.82 -1.53 -12.18
CA ASP A 94 4.72 -0.39 -12.15
C ASP A 94 3.97 0.94 -12.05
N PHE A 95 4.27 1.72 -11.01
CA PHE A 95 3.67 3.04 -10.72
C PHE A 95 4.51 4.22 -11.23
N GLU A 96 5.56 4.03 -12.01
CA GLU A 96 6.39 5.13 -12.55
C GLU A 96 5.56 6.19 -13.31
N GLY A 97 4.51 5.78 -14.01
CA GLY A 97 3.61 6.70 -14.74
C GLY A 97 2.55 7.39 -13.87
N VAL A 98 2.49 7.10 -12.57
CA VAL A 98 1.65 7.81 -11.60
C VAL A 98 2.42 9.06 -11.18
N GLY A 99 2.02 10.22 -11.69
CA GLY A 99 2.71 11.50 -11.54
C GLY A 99 3.29 11.81 -10.14
N ALA A 100 4.31 12.67 -10.13
CA ALA A 100 5.26 12.93 -9.05
C ALA A 100 4.74 12.71 -7.62
N ALA A 101 5.51 11.96 -6.83
CA ALA A 101 5.24 11.70 -5.43
C ALA A 101 4.98 13.01 -4.68
N ILE A 102 3.80 13.12 -4.03
CA ILE A 102 3.45 14.32 -3.27
C ILE A 102 4.48 14.53 -2.16
N ASP A 103 5.21 15.66 -2.24
CA ASP A 103 6.10 16.16 -1.20
C ASP A 103 5.32 16.59 0.05
N VAL A 104 4.86 15.63 0.87
CA VAL A 104 4.62 15.86 2.31
C VAL A 104 5.96 15.99 3.02
N SER A 105 6.67 17.07 2.75
CA SER A 105 7.82 17.53 3.53
C SER A 105 7.85 19.04 3.47
N ASP A 106 6.95 19.67 4.22
CA ASP A 106 7.27 20.93 4.90
C ASP A 106 6.30 21.12 6.09
N SER A 107 6.63 20.47 7.20
CA SER A 107 6.11 20.83 8.52
C SER A 107 7.13 20.32 9.53
N ASP A 108 8.11 21.19 9.76
CA ASP A 108 8.77 21.43 11.04
C ASP A 108 9.29 20.19 11.77
N ASP A 109 10.53 19.81 11.46
CA ASP A 109 11.49 19.27 12.44
C ASP A 109 12.89 19.75 12.02
N GLU A 110 13.09 21.07 12.02
CA GLU A 110 14.41 21.62 12.30
C GLU A 110 14.68 21.36 13.78
N ASP A 111 15.50 20.35 14.11
CA ASP A 111 16.37 20.40 15.29
C ASP A 111 17.36 19.21 15.33
N ALA A 112 18.64 19.58 15.23
CA ALA A 112 19.82 18.97 15.85
C ALA A 112 20.26 17.54 15.44
N ASP A 113 21.21 17.46 14.50
CA ASP A 113 22.62 17.15 14.80
C ASP A 113 23.45 17.25 13.51
N ASP A 114 24.19 18.36 13.38
CA ASP A 114 25.13 18.59 12.28
C ASP A 114 26.37 17.69 12.40
N ILE A 115 26.29 16.52 11.78
CA ILE A 115 27.47 15.89 11.18
C ILE A 115 27.45 16.31 9.70
N MET A 116 28.54 16.91 9.23
CA MET A 116 28.76 17.27 7.83
C MET A 116 28.69 16.00 6.98
N VAL A 117 27.50 15.73 6.44
CA VAL A 117 27.25 14.73 5.41
C VAL A 117 26.95 15.53 4.16
N ASP A 118 27.74 15.29 3.11
CA ASP A 118 27.70 16.01 1.85
C ASP A 118 26.25 16.14 1.32
N GLU A 119 25.91 17.35 0.84
CA GLU A 119 24.55 17.74 0.44
C GLU A 119 23.99 16.85 -0.68
N GLU A 120 24.87 16.30 -1.52
CA GLU A 120 24.57 15.35 -2.60
C GLU A 120 24.06 13.99 -2.09
N GLU A 121 24.61 13.46 -0.98
CA GLU A 121 24.14 12.21 -0.37
C GLU A 121 22.76 12.37 0.31
N ARG A 122 22.47 13.56 0.87
CA ARG A 122 21.15 13.89 1.42
C ARG A 122 20.08 13.92 0.33
N GLN A 123 20.43 14.43 -0.86
CA GLN A 123 19.52 14.51 -2.00
C GLN A 123 19.19 13.12 -2.57
N GLN A 124 20.21 12.28 -2.77
CA GLN A 124 20.03 10.88 -3.19
C GLN A 124 19.23 10.05 -2.17
N ARG A 125 19.44 10.27 -0.86
CA ARG A 125 18.66 9.62 0.20
C ARG A 125 17.19 10.07 0.25
N ARG A 126 16.90 11.31 -0.16
CA ARG A 126 15.53 11.86 -0.22
C ARG A 126 14.78 11.37 -1.46
N GLU A 127 15.44 11.30 -2.61
CA GLU A 127 14.86 10.82 -3.87
C GLU A 127 14.53 9.31 -3.85
N GLY A 128 15.27 8.50 -3.09
CA GLY A 128 15.08 7.04 -3.05
C GLY A 128 13.93 6.48 -2.20
N ARG A 129 13.07 7.30 -1.56
CA ARG A 129 12.05 6.81 -0.60
C ARG A 129 10.61 7.21 -0.87
N ARG A 130 10.32 7.96 -1.93
CA ARG A 130 8.95 8.40 -2.20
C ARG A 130 8.32 7.53 -3.28
N MET A 131 7.64 6.46 -2.85
CA MET A 131 6.79 5.71 -3.77
C MET A 131 5.69 6.63 -4.32
N PRO A 132 5.47 6.65 -5.65
CA PRO A 132 4.38 7.39 -6.25
C PRO A 132 3.03 6.95 -5.66
N VAL A 133 2.11 7.90 -5.49
CA VAL A 133 0.81 7.66 -4.85
C VAL A 133 -0.29 8.03 -5.83
N LEU A 134 -1.06 7.04 -6.24
CA LEU A 134 -2.19 7.22 -7.15
C LEU A 134 -3.45 7.56 -6.37
N ARG A 135 -4.01 8.74 -6.61
CA ARG A 135 -5.27 9.20 -5.99
C ARG A 135 -6.42 9.03 -6.97
N ALA A 136 -7.35 8.12 -6.69
CA ALA A 136 -8.46 7.84 -7.59
C ALA A 136 -9.74 7.41 -6.85
N PHE A 137 -10.88 7.64 -7.49
CA PHE A 137 -12.17 7.05 -7.12
C PHE A 137 -12.49 5.80 -7.95
N LEU A 138 -11.98 5.75 -9.17
CA LEU A 138 -12.12 4.62 -10.08
C LEU A 138 -10.74 4.15 -10.54
N LEU A 139 -10.49 2.86 -10.35
CA LEU A 139 -9.38 2.13 -10.97
C LEU A 139 -9.96 1.18 -12.01
N GLN A 140 -9.42 1.17 -13.22
CA GLN A 140 -9.83 0.27 -14.29
C GLN A 140 -8.63 -0.55 -14.76
N VAL A 141 -8.76 -1.88 -14.68
CA VAL A 141 -7.83 -2.80 -15.33
C VAL A 141 -8.43 -3.16 -16.68
N LYS A 142 -7.74 -2.78 -17.76
CA LYS A 142 -8.15 -3.02 -19.14
C LYS A 142 -7.28 -4.12 -19.74
N ILE A 143 -7.85 -5.30 -19.89
CA ILE A 143 -7.19 -6.44 -20.54
C ILE A 143 -7.43 -6.31 -22.04
N MET A 144 -6.37 -6.10 -22.79
CA MET A 144 -6.44 -5.82 -24.23
C MET A 144 -6.30 -7.08 -25.07
N GLU A 145 -5.42 -7.99 -24.67
CA GLU A 145 -5.03 -9.17 -25.46
C GLU A 145 -4.71 -10.34 -24.52
N ASN A 146 -4.97 -11.56 -24.99
CA ASN A 146 -4.70 -12.82 -24.28
C ASN A 146 -3.83 -13.76 -25.11
N HIS A 147 -3.26 -14.77 -24.46
CA HIS A 147 -2.50 -15.83 -25.08
C HIS A 147 -3.30 -16.58 -26.14
N GLN A 148 -2.63 -16.96 -27.24
CA GLN A 148 -3.24 -17.73 -28.32
C GLN A 148 -4.54 -17.10 -28.87
N ASN A 149 -4.68 -15.78 -28.73
CA ASN A 149 -5.88 -15.03 -29.09
C ASN A 149 -7.15 -15.52 -28.36
N GLY A 150 -6.97 -16.01 -27.11
CA GLY A 150 -8.03 -16.50 -26.25
C GLY A 150 -9.12 -15.45 -26.03
N LYS A 151 -10.38 -15.87 -26.06
CA LYS A 151 -11.53 -14.96 -26.03
C LYS A 151 -11.70 -14.28 -24.69
N ASP A 152 -11.68 -15.07 -23.62
CA ASP A 152 -11.94 -14.66 -22.24
C ASP A 152 -10.65 -14.71 -21.41
N THR A 153 -10.64 -14.06 -20.24
CA THR A 153 -9.46 -13.89 -19.38
C THR A 153 -9.72 -14.49 -18.01
N HIS A 154 -8.73 -15.18 -17.45
CA HIS A 154 -8.72 -15.58 -16.06
C HIS A 154 -7.85 -14.64 -15.24
N LEU A 155 -8.40 -14.13 -14.15
CA LEU A 155 -7.65 -13.39 -13.13
C LEU A 155 -7.89 -14.06 -11.80
N ARG A 156 -6.84 -14.63 -11.20
CA ARG A 156 -6.96 -15.44 -9.98
C ARG A 156 -7.05 -14.57 -8.73
N ALA A 157 -6.24 -13.53 -8.66
CA ALA A 157 -6.27 -12.60 -7.55
C ALA A 157 -5.88 -11.19 -7.96
N LEU A 158 -6.42 -10.21 -7.23
CA LEU A 158 -6.08 -8.81 -7.34
C LEU A 158 -5.94 -8.21 -5.95
N GLN A 159 -4.81 -7.55 -5.69
CA GLN A 159 -4.58 -6.87 -4.43
C GLN A 159 -4.18 -5.42 -4.64
N ILE A 160 -4.84 -4.55 -3.88
CA ILE A 160 -4.67 -3.10 -3.91
C ILE A 160 -4.17 -2.67 -2.54
N TYR A 161 -3.03 -2.00 -2.54
CA TYR A 161 -2.44 -1.38 -1.36
C TYR A 161 -2.75 0.10 -1.39
N ALA A 162 -3.27 0.62 -0.30
CA ALA A 162 -3.54 2.05 -0.16
C ALA A 162 -3.17 2.55 1.24
N ARG A 163 -2.78 3.82 1.31
CA ARG A 163 -2.57 4.54 2.57
C ARG A 163 -3.91 4.97 3.14
N ASP A 164 -4.08 4.78 4.44
CA ASP A 164 -5.26 5.28 5.16
C ASP A 164 -4.88 6.53 5.96
N LYS A 165 -5.32 7.71 5.49
CA LYS A 165 -5.00 9.00 6.14
C LYS A 165 -5.52 9.09 7.57
N SER A 166 -6.71 8.54 7.83
CA SER A 166 -7.32 8.55 9.17
C SER A 166 -6.43 7.87 10.21
N MET A 167 -5.69 6.83 9.82
CA MET A 167 -4.80 6.09 10.71
C MET A 167 -3.48 6.83 10.96
N ILE A 168 -3.05 7.69 10.03
CA ILE A 168 -1.83 8.50 10.13
C ILE A 168 -2.08 9.72 11.01
N GLU A 169 -3.19 10.42 10.80
CA GLU A 169 -3.59 11.60 11.59
C GLU A 169 -3.79 11.25 13.08
N GLY A 170 -4.43 10.12 13.38
CA GLY A 170 -4.59 9.65 14.77
C GLY A 170 -3.26 9.36 15.48
N LYS A 171 -2.25 8.85 14.75
CA LYS A 171 -0.90 8.59 15.30
C LYS A 171 -0.11 9.88 15.53
N ASN A 172 -0.25 10.88 14.68
CA ASN A 172 0.42 12.18 14.86
C ASN A 172 -0.14 12.93 16.08
N THR A 173 -1.45 12.84 16.35
CA THR A 173 -2.05 13.40 17.57
C THR A 173 -1.53 12.72 18.83
N ILE A 174 -1.38 11.39 18.82
CA ILE A 174 -0.82 10.62 19.95
C ILE A 174 0.67 10.97 20.16
N LYS A 175 1.47 11.05 19.10
CA LYS A 175 2.89 11.46 19.18
C LYS A 175 3.07 12.88 19.69
N LYS A 176 2.19 13.81 19.28
CA LYS A 176 2.19 15.20 19.76
C LYS A 176 1.81 15.28 21.24
N ALA A 177 0.90 14.41 21.71
CA ALA A 177 0.56 14.29 23.13
C ALA A 177 1.71 13.68 23.97
N THR A 178 2.44 12.69 23.46
CA THR A 178 3.60 12.11 24.17
C THR A 178 4.81 13.04 24.20
N ASN A 179 5.04 13.82 23.14
CA ASN A 179 6.05 14.89 23.12
C ASN A 179 5.65 16.07 24.02
N GLY A 180 4.35 16.34 24.18
CA GLY A 180 3.85 17.34 25.14
C GLY A 180 4.05 16.93 26.60
N LEU A 181 3.83 15.64 26.94
CA LEU A 181 4.02 15.13 28.30
C LEU A 181 5.49 15.12 28.74
N SER A 182 6.41 14.81 27.82
CA SER A 182 7.86 14.84 28.10
C SER A 182 8.39 16.27 28.25
N LYS A 183 7.79 17.26 27.58
CA LYS A 183 8.15 18.68 27.75
C LYS A 183 7.74 19.25 29.12
N MET A 184 6.59 18.83 29.67
CA MET A 184 6.15 19.28 31.00
C MET A 184 7.01 18.74 32.17
N GLN A 185 7.73 17.63 31.99
CA GLN A 185 8.63 17.09 33.04
C GLN A 185 10.07 17.62 32.97
N VAL A 186 10.47 18.30 31.88
CA VAL A 186 11.82 18.87 31.72
C VAL A 186 11.91 20.30 32.27
N ASP A 187 10.79 21.02 32.36
CA ASP A 187 10.78 22.42 32.84
C ASP A 187 10.80 22.55 34.38
N GLU A 188 10.49 21.49 35.13
CA GLU A 188 10.49 21.49 36.61
C GLU A 188 11.81 21.00 37.25
N ALA A 189 12.87 20.81 36.46
CA ALA A 189 14.17 20.31 36.95
C ALA A 189 15.32 21.34 36.92
N LYS A 190 15.02 22.63 36.70
CA LYS A 190 16.02 23.72 36.76
C LYS A 190 15.80 24.66 37.95
N SER A 191 15.76 24.10 39.15
CA SER A 191 15.96 24.85 40.38
C SER A 191 16.42 23.92 41.50
N SER A 192 17.55 24.28 42.13
CA SER A 192 18.17 23.65 43.30
C SER A 192 18.89 22.31 43.10
N GLY A 193 20.22 22.36 43.22
CA GLY A 193 21.05 21.18 43.32
C GLY A 193 20.93 20.52 44.70
N ILE A 194 21.13 19.19 44.78
CA ILE A 194 21.65 18.45 45.93
C ILE A 194 22.04 17.01 45.51
N LYS A 195 23.12 16.56 46.17
CA LYS A 195 23.93 15.33 46.07
C LYS A 195 23.22 14.01 45.74
N LYS A 196 23.83 13.23 44.81
CA LYS A 196 23.51 11.82 44.51
C LYS A 196 23.76 10.91 45.73
N LYS A 197 22.76 10.12 46.15
CA LYS A 197 22.93 8.90 46.95
C LYS A 197 22.33 7.70 46.21
N LYS A 198 23.16 6.68 45.94
CA LYS A 198 22.74 5.37 45.44
C LYS A 198 21.82 4.68 46.46
N LYS A 199 20.62 4.27 46.04
CA LYS A 199 19.83 3.23 46.72
C LYS A 199 19.67 2.04 45.77
N ARG A 200 20.06 0.86 46.27
CA ARG A 200 19.81 -0.45 45.66
C ARG A 200 18.36 -0.81 45.94
N VAL A 201 17.58 -1.17 44.93
CA VAL A 201 16.23 -1.72 45.07
C VAL A 201 16.30 -3.22 44.74
N GLY A 202 15.75 -4.03 45.64
CA GLY A 202 15.79 -5.49 45.61
C GLY A 202 14.86 -6.09 44.56
N LEU A 203 15.20 -7.32 44.16
CA LEU A 203 14.50 -8.15 43.19
C LEU A 203 13.19 -8.71 43.81
N PRO A 204 12.04 -8.67 43.11
CA PRO A 204 10.81 -9.31 43.60
C PRO A 204 10.81 -10.82 43.40
N ASP A 205 10.39 -11.53 44.45
CA ASP A 205 10.18 -12.98 44.52
C ASP A 205 8.87 -13.38 43.81
N TRP A 206 8.97 -14.24 42.79
CA TRP A 206 7.84 -14.74 41.98
C TRP A 206 7.83 -16.27 41.91
N GLY A 207 8.02 -16.95 43.05
CA GLY A 207 7.82 -18.40 43.14
C GLY A 207 6.42 -18.77 43.65
N ALA A 208 5.51 -19.16 42.75
CA ALA A 208 4.53 -20.25 42.98
C ALA A 208 3.56 -20.38 41.80
N VAL A 209 3.78 -21.39 40.94
CA VAL A 209 2.76 -21.91 40.03
C VAL A 209 2.54 -23.39 40.40
N PRO A 210 1.34 -23.82 40.81
CA PRO A 210 1.04 -25.25 40.98
C PRO A 210 0.74 -25.92 39.64
N GLU A 211 1.36 -27.08 39.41
CA GLU A 211 1.06 -28.00 38.30
C GLU A 211 -0.40 -28.48 38.36
N LEU A 212 -1.10 -28.41 37.23
CA LEU A 212 -2.36 -29.12 37.01
C LEU A 212 -2.07 -30.39 36.19
N ARG A 213 -2.49 -31.51 36.79
CA ARG A 213 -2.64 -32.84 36.20
C ARG A 213 -3.69 -32.87 35.10
#